data_AF-A0A8J4VFZ8-F1
#
_entry.id   AF-A0A8J4VFZ8-F1
#
_cell.length_a   1.000
_cell.length_b   1.000
_cell.length_c   1.000
_cell.angle_alpha   90.00
_cell.angle_beta   90.00
_cell.angle_gamma   90.00
#
_symmetry.space_group_name_H-M   'P 1'
#
loop_
_entity.id
_entity.type
_entity.pdbx_description
1 polymer ?
#
loop_
_entity_poly.entity_id
_entity_poly.type
_entity_poly.pdbx_seq_one_letter_code
_entity_poly.pdbx_strand_id
1 'polypeptide(L)'
;MASVTAQSNGPLHVFFFPFMSPGHLIPMIDIARLFASHGAKATILATPQNITRFQTILNRDQHTTTNNNNNIIDLLVLDFPYSEAKLPENCENLDTLPSRNLSYNFTKAIMMLQPQAQQLVQQHQPDAIISDLNFPWMAEIARNCGIPRLVFHGTCCFSLCLTSCASQYKPRATLSSDTEPFLVPGLPHPVYITMSQMPDRFFGNLGLHEFFEKFMEADRDPYGVVSNTFYEIEPEYVKH
;
A
#
# COMPACT_ATOMS: atom_id res chain seq x y z
N MET A 1 28.40 -10.45 -18.68
CA MET A 1 29.08 -10.84 -17.43
C MET A 1 28.12 -10.56 -16.31
N ALA A 2 27.54 -11.61 -15.72
CA ALA A 2 26.64 -11.48 -14.59
C ALA A 2 27.48 -11.10 -13.36
N SER A 3 27.17 -9.94 -12.77
CA SER A 3 27.71 -9.54 -11.48
C SER A 3 27.18 -10.51 -10.43
N VAL A 4 28.10 -11.26 -9.82
CA VAL A 4 27.82 -12.05 -8.62
C VAL A 4 27.58 -11.06 -7.50
N THR A 5 26.32 -10.83 -7.13
CA THR A 5 25.98 -10.07 -5.93
C THR A 5 26.48 -10.86 -4.71
N ALA A 6 27.26 -10.18 -3.88
CA ALA A 6 27.73 -10.71 -2.61
C ALA A 6 26.54 -11.23 -1.79
N GLN A 7 26.61 -12.48 -1.34
CA GLN A 7 25.67 -13.01 -0.35
C GLN A 7 25.80 -12.15 0.92
N SER A 8 24.76 -11.41 1.27
CA SER A 8 24.67 -10.78 2.58
C SER A 8 24.52 -11.89 3.62
N ASN A 9 25.45 -11.97 4.58
CA ASN A 9 25.39 -12.93 5.69
C ASN A 9 24.35 -12.54 6.77
N GLY A 10 23.40 -11.66 6.46
CA GLY A 10 22.40 -11.14 7.38
C GLY A 10 20.98 -11.63 7.03
N PRO A 11 20.02 -11.52 7.96
CA PRO A 11 18.63 -11.81 7.65
C PRO A 11 18.11 -10.86 6.56
N LEU A 12 17.22 -11.36 5.69
CA LEU A 12 16.52 -10.56 4.69
C LEU A 12 15.85 -9.36 5.38
N HIS A 13 16.16 -8.14 4.94
CA HIS A 13 15.60 -6.92 5.51
C HIS A 13 14.48 -6.36 4.63
N VAL A 14 13.24 -6.42 5.13
CA VAL A 14 12.06 -5.95 4.40
C VAL A 14 11.46 -4.73 5.08
N PHE A 15 11.24 -3.69 4.28
CA PHE A 15 10.49 -2.51 4.69
C PHE A 15 9.01 -2.68 4.41
N PHE A 16 8.18 -2.28 5.36
CA PHE A 16 6.73 -2.29 5.28
C PHE A 16 6.22 -0.86 5.40
N PHE A 17 5.43 -0.40 4.43
CA PHE A 17 4.87 0.94 4.49
C PHE A 17 3.34 0.91 4.32
N PRO A 18 2.59 0.79 5.43
CA PRO A 18 1.13 0.78 5.42
C PRO A 18 0.54 2.15 5.15
N PHE A 19 -0.58 2.19 4.42
CA PHE A 19 -1.38 3.42 4.33
C PHE A 19 -1.98 3.76 5.69
N MET A 20 -1.99 5.06 6.03
CA MET A 20 -2.44 5.58 7.33
C MET A 20 -3.96 5.52 7.48
N SER A 21 -4.50 4.30 7.50
CA SER A 21 -5.88 3.96 7.80
C SER A 21 -5.93 2.61 8.52
N PRO A 22 -6.86 2.38 9.46
CA PRO A 22 -6.87 1.13 10.24
C PRO A 22 -6.96 -0.13 9.36
N GLY A 23 -7.74 -0.08 8.28
CA GLY A 23 -7.94 -1.19 7.35
C GLY A 23 -6.67 -1.61 6.58
N HIS A 24 -5.65 -0.76 6.52
CA HIS A 24 -4.37 -1.06 5.87
C HIS A 24 -3.24 -1.25 6.90
N LEU A 25 -3.23 -0.46 7.99
CA LEU A 25 -2.26 -0.56 9.07
C LEU A 25 -2.23 -1.96 9.69
N ILE A 26 -3.39 -2.44 10.14
CA ILE A 26 -3.50 -3.71 10.87
C ILE A 26 -3.01 -4.89 10.03
N PRO A 27 -3.53 -5.15 8.81
CA PRO A 27 -3.08 -6.31 8.03
C PRO A 27 -1.61 -6.20 7.61
N MET A 28 -1.09 -5.00 7.34
CA MET A 28 0.34 -4.85 7.02
C MET A 28 1.23 -5.17 8.22
N ILE A 29 0.82 -4.82 9.45
CA ILE A 29 1.55 -5.20 10.67
C ILE A 29 1.55 -6.71 10.84
N ASP A 30 0.42 -7.38 10.59
CA ASP A 30 0.34 -8.84 10.65
C ASP A 30 1.20 -9.52 9.58
N ILE A 31 1.29 -8.95 8.37
CA ILE A 31 2.23 -9.40 7.33
C ILE A 31 3.67 -9.19 7.80
N ALA A 32 4.02 -8.04 8.37
CA ALA A 32 5.35 -7.77 8.89
C ALA A 32 5.76 -8.77 9.98
N ARG A 33 4.82 -9.12 10.88
CA ARG A 33 5.01 -10.16 11.89
C ARG A 33 5.23 -11.54 11.28
N LEU A 34 4.48 -11.87 10.22
CA LEU A 34 4.63 -13.13 9.50
C LEU A 34 6.02 -13.23 8.87
N PHE A 35 6.55 -12.16 8.29
CA PHE A 35 7.92 -12.14 7.77
C PHE A 35 8.95 -12.30 8.90
N ALA A 36 8.77 -11.57 10.00
CA ALA A 36 9.66 -11.63 11.14
C ALA A 36 9.70 -13.01 11.80
N SER A 37 8.56 -13.69 11.92
CA SER A 37 8.50 -15.05 12.47
C SER A 37 9.20 -16.09 11.60
N HIS A 38 9.45 -15.78 10.33
CA HIS A 38 10.24 -16.60 9.40
C HIS A 38 11.70 -16.13 9.27
N GLY A 39 12.18 -15.28 10.19
CA GLY A 39 13.60 -14.89 10.29
C GLY A 39 14.00 -13.68 9.46
N ALA A 40 13.07 -13.00 8.80
CA ALA A 40 13.35 -11.72 8.16
C ALA A 40 13.48 -10.61 9.22
N LYS A 41 14.31 -9.60 8.96
CA LYS A 41 14.25 -8.33 9.67
C LYS A 41 13.12 -7.50 9.07
N ALA A 42 12.09 -7.21 9.86
CA ALA A 42 10.96 -6.38 9.43
C ALA A 42 11.09 -4.96 9.99
N THR A 43 10.89 -3.95 9.15
CA THR A 43 10.84 -2.55 9.59
C THR A 43 9.60 -1.85 9.04
N ILE A 44 8.80 -1.23 9.91
CA ILE A 44 7.63 -0.45 9.52
C ILE A 44 7.99 1.03 9.44
N LEU A 45 7.67 1.66 8.32
CA LEU A 45 7.68 3.11 8.17
C LEU A 45 6.31 3.64 8.57
N ALA A 46 6.26 4.55 9.54
CA ALA A 46 5.00 5.11 10.04
C ALA A 46 5.20 6.50 10.66
N THR A 47 4.10 7.23 10.85
CA THR A 47 4.10 8.56 11.47
C THR A 47 3.79 8.44 12.97
N PRO A 48 4.13 9.44 13.82
CA PRO A 48 3.99 9.35 15.27
C PRO A 48 2.60 8.93 15.78
N GLN A 49 1.52 9.51 15.22
CA GLN A 49 0.15 9.19 15.66
C GLN A 49 -0.27 7.80 15.20
N ASN A 50 0.24 7.32 14.07
CA ASN A 50 -0.02 5.96 13.61
C ASN A 50 0.75 4.93 14.43
N ILE A 51 2.00 5.19 14.81
CA ILE A 51 2.80 4.32 15.70
C ILE A 51 2.08 4.09 17.03
N THR A 52 1.56 5.17 17.63
CA THR A 52 0.84 5.09 18.91
C THR A 52 -0.33 4.10 18.86
N ARG A 53 -0.98 3.92 17.70
CA ARG A 53 -2.13 3.01 17.53
C ARG A 53 -1.77 1.54 17.61
N PHE A 54 -0.54 1.17 17.31
CA PHE A 54 -0.08 -0.23 17.34
C PHE A 54 1.08 -0.46 18.30
N GLN A 55 1.46 0.54 19.10
CA GLN A 55 2.53 0.41 20.09
C GLN A 55 2.23 -0.71 21.10
N THR A 56 0.99 -0.81 21.60
CA THR A 56 0.60 -1.88 22.54
C THR A 56 0.73 -3.26 21.92
N ILE A 57 0.45 -3.37 20.62
CA ILE A 57 0.53 -4.60 19.84
C ILE A 57 2.00 -5.06 19.77
N LEU A 58 2.91 -4.14 19.42
CA LEU A 58 4.35 -4.41 19.36
C LEU A 58 4.95 -4.74 20.74
N ASN A 59 4.55 -4.01 21.78
CA ASN A 59 5.04 -4.25 23.14
C ASN A 59 4.64 -5.64 23.67
N ARG A 60 3.45 -6.14 23.32
CA ARG A 60 3.02 -7.50 23.70
C ARG A 60 3.91 -8.55 23.07
N ASP A 61 4.23 -8.38 21.80
CA ASP A 61 5.07 -9.33 21.07
C ASP A 61 6.46 -9.48 21.70
N GLN A 62 7.06 -8.36 22.12
CA GLN A 62 8.35 -8.34 22.83
C GLN A 62 8.33 -9.12 24.16
N HIS A 63 7.19 -9.15 24.87
CA HIS A 63 7.08 -9.85 26.15
C HIS A 63 6.87 -11.36 26.01
N THR A 64 6.39 -11.83 24.85
CA THR A 64 6.11 -13.27 24.63
C THR A 64 7.32 -14.06 24.15
N THR A 65 8.37 -13.39 23.68
CA THR A 65 9.61 -14.04 23.24
C THR A 65 10.53 -14.33 24.43
N THR A 66 10.48 -15.56 24.94
CA THR A 66 11.35 -16.05 26.04
C THR A 66 12.79 -16.38 25.61
N ASN A 67 13.13 -16.19 24.33
CA ASN A 67 14.49 -16.34 23.81
C ASN A 67 15.06 -14.96 23.44
N ASN A 68 16.23 -14.67 24.00
CA ASN A 68 16.88 -13.36 24.15
C ASN A 68 17.22 -12.53 22.88
N ASN A 69 16.67 -12.79 21.69
CA ASN A 69 17.03 -12.01 20.48
C ASN A 69 15.83 -11.77 19.56
N ASN A 70 15.23 -10.57 19.67
CA ASN A 70 14.89 -9.66 18.56
C ASN A 70 13.64 -8.85 18.90
N ASN A 71 13.74 -7.52 18.78
CA ASN A 71 12.59 -6.72 18.37
C ASN A 71 12.00 -7.38 17.11
N ILE A 72 10.77 -7.86 17.18
CA ILE A 72 10.16 -8.57 16.04
C ILE A 72 9.98 -7.62 14.86
N ILE A 73 9.77 -6.32 15.13
CA ILE A 73 9.61 -5.28 14.13
C ILE A 73 10.31 -4.00 14.57
N ASP A 74 11.18 -3.47 13.73
CA ASP A 74 11.78 -2.14 13.89
C ASP A 74 10.85 -1.04 13.36
N LEU A 75 10.98 0.18 13.87
CA LEU A 75 10.20 1.33 13.41
C LEU A 75 11.11 2.42 12.87
N LEU A 76 10.71 3.00 11.74
CA LEU A 76 11.26 4.24 11.22
C LEU A 76 10.16 5.28 11.14
N VAL A 77 10.43 6.44 11.74
CA VAL A 77 9.44 7.51 11.88
C VAL A 77 9.51 8.45 10.68
N LEU A 78 8.35 8.80 10.15
CA LEU A 78 8.16 9.84 9.14
C LEU A 78 7.42 11.02 9.77
N ASP A 79 7.94 12.23 9.58
CA ASP A 79 7.29 13.44 10.07
C ASP A 79 6.14 13.81 9.12
N PHE A 80 4.90 13.69 9.60
CA PHE A 80 3.73 13.94 8.79
C PHE A 80 3.50 15.46 8.60
N PRO A 81 3.51 15.97 7.35
CA PRO A 81 3.51 17.41 7.08
C PRO A 81 2.09 17.99 7.13
N TYR A 82 1.42 17.87 8.28
CA TYR A 82 0.03 18.32 8.46
C TYR A 82 -0.12 19.82 8.20
N SER A 83 0.82 20.64 8.67
CA SER A 83 0.77 22.11 8.54
C SER A 83 0.89 22.55 7.07
N GLU A 84 1.90 22.02 6.35
CA GLU A 84 2.19 22.30 4.94
C GLU A 84 1.06 21.80 4.01
N ALA A 85 0.38 20.73 4.44
CA ALA A 85 -0.79 20.20 3.79
C ALA A 85 -2.09 20.91 4.17
N LYS A 86 -2.09 21.85 5.12
CA LYS A 86 -3.30 22.52 5.66
C LYS A 86 -4.29 21.53 6.28
N LEU A 87 -3.78 20.53 6.98
CA LEU A 87 -4.55 19.60 7.82
C LEU A 87 -4.54 20.07 9.28
N PRO A 88 -5.55 19.67 10.08
CA PRO A 88 -5.51 19.87 11.52
C PRO A 88 -4.28 19.22 12.14
N GLU A 89 -3.82 19.78 13.25
CA GLU A 89 -2.71 19.23 14.02
C GLU A 89 -2.99 17.78 14.44
N ASN A 90 -1.96 16.92 14.38
CA ASN A 90 -2.03 15.49 14.72
C ASN A 90 -3.02 14.67 13.87
N CYS A 91 -3.51 15.20 12.75
CA CYS A 91 -4.44 14.50 11.87
C CYS A 91 -3.68 13.65 10.82
N GLU A 92 -2.99 12.62 11.29
CA GLU A 92 -2.11 11.77 10.47
C GLU A 92 -2.78 10.47 9.99
N ASN A 93 -4.06 10.26 10.30
CA ASN A 93 -4.81 9.08 9.87
C ASN A 93 -6.07 9.50 9.10
N LEU A 94 -6.44 8.71 8.09
CA LEU A 94 -7.63 8.97 7.29
C LEU A 94 -8.91 8.95 8.14
N ASP A 95 -8.96 8.10 9.17
CA ASP A 95 -10.13 7.96 10.06
C ASP A 95 -10.33 9.13 11.04
N THR A 96 -9.31 9.97 11.24
CA THR A 96 -9.39 11.16 12.10
C THR A 96 -9.66 12.45 11.34
N LEU A 97 -9.72 12.40 10.00
CA LEU A 97 -10.06 13.58 9.21
C LEU A 97 -11.42 14.14 9.62
N PRO A 98 -11.53 15.43 10.00
CA PRO A 98 -12.80 16.04 10.38
C PRO A 98 -13.85 16.06 9.26
N SER A 99 -13.41 15.94 7.99
CA SER A 99 -14.28 15.92 6.83
C SER A 99 -13.61 15.23 5.65
N ARG A 100 -14.40 14.51 4.84
CA ARG A 100 -13.95 13.93 3.56
C ARG A 100 -13.39 14.97 2.59
N ASN A 101 -13.77 16.24 2.71
CA ASN A 101 -13.24 17.32 1.88
C ASN A 101 -11.73 17.53 2.07
N LEU A 102 -11.16 17.06 3.19
CA LEU A 102 -9.72 17.11 3.46
C LEU A 102 -8.94 15.95 2.85
N SER A 103 -9.58 15.02 2.13
CA SER A 103 -8.89 13.88 1.48
C SER A 103 -7.84 14.35 0.47
N TYR A 104 -8.07 15.48 -0.20
CA TYR A 104 -7.08 16.08 -1.10
C TYR A 104 -5.83 16.52 -0.34
N ASN A 105 -6.02 17.25 0.76
CA ASN A 105 -4.95 17.70 1.64
C ASN A 105 -4.19 16.51 2.25
N PHE A 106 -4.90 15.46 2.63
CA PHE A 106 -4.30 14.22 3.11
C PHE A 106 -3.40 13.55 2.07
N THR A 107 -3.89 13.44 0.83
CA THR A 107 -3.09 12.91 -0.29
C THR A 107 -1.87 13.79 -0.56
N LYS A 108 -2.02 15.12 -0.51
CA LYS A 108 -0.90 16.06 -0.63
C LYS A 108 0.16 15.82 0.45
N ALA A 109 -0.25 15.62 1.71
CA ALA A 109 0.67 15.31 2.80
C ALA A 109 1.46 14.02 2.55
N ILE A 110 0.79 12.97 2.07
CA ILE A 110 1.42 11.69 1.71
C ILE A 110 2.49 11.86 0.63
N MET A 111 2.24 12.70 -0.37
CA MET A 111 3.20 12.94 -1.45
C MET A 111 4.43 13.72 -0.97
N MET A 112 4.26 14.60 0.02
CA MET A 112 5.35 15.32 0.66
C MET A 112 6.28 14.41 1.51
N LEU A 113 5.87 13.18 1.83
CA LEU A 113 6.71 12.21 2.55
C LEU A 113 7.81 11.57 1.68
N GLN A 114 7.71 11.67 0.35
CA GLN A 114 8.63 11.01 -0.58
C GLN A 114 10.12 11.26 -0.26
N PRO A 115 10.59 12.49 -0.01
CA PRO A 115 12.01 12.73 0.25
C PRO A 115 12.51 12.07 1.54
N GLN A 116 11.71 12.10 2.62
CA GLN A 116 12.07 11.47 3.89
C GLN A 116 12.16 9.95 3.73
N ALA A 117 11.16 9.34 3.10
CA ALA A 117 11.16 7.90 2.86
C ALA A 117 12.31 7.46 1.93
N GLN A 118 12.63 8.26 0.91
CA GLN A 118 13.79 8.00 0.05
C GLN A 118 15.09 8.02 0.85
N GLN A 119 15.29 9.02 1.72
CA GLN A 119 16.45 9.10 2.59
C GLN A 119 16.54 7.87 3.50
N LEU A 120 15.43 7.44 4.11
CA LEU A 120 15.39 6.26 4.96
C LEU A 120 15.77 4.98 4.19
N VAL A 121 15.23 4.79 2.99
CA VAL A 121 15.57 3.63 2.14
C VAL A 121 17.05 3.66 1.76
N GLN A 122 17.59 4.81 1.36
CA GLN A 122 19.01 4.94 1.01
C GLN A 122 19.94 4.73 2.20
N GLN A 123 19.54 5.16 3.39
CA GLN A 123 20.34 5.01 4.61
C GLN A 123 20.35 3.56 5.11
N HIS A 124 19.20 2.90 5.10
CA HIS A 124 19.05 1.57 5.69
C HIS A 124 19.22 0.42 4.69
N GLN A 125 19.12 0.69 3.39
CA GLN A 125 19.35 -0.27 2.29
C GLN A 125 18.62 -1.61 2.51
N PRO A 126 17.27 -1.61 2.62
CA PRO A 126 16.52 -2.85 2.73
C PRO A 126 16.65 -3.68 1.45
N ASP A 127 16.51 -5.00 1.56
CA ASP A 127 16.53 -5.91 0.42
C ASP A 127 15.23 -5.87 -0.40
N ALA A 128 14.11 -5.50 0.22
CA ALA A 128 12.81 -5.38 -0.44
C ALA A 128 11.88 -4.38 0.26
N ILE A 129 10.89 -3.89 -0.47
CA ILE A 129 9.82 -3.04 0.04
C ILE A 129 8.48 -3.71 -0.21
N ILE A 130 7.63 -3.76 0.81
CA ILE A 130 6.19 -4.01 0.70
C ILE A 130 5.49 -2.71 1.08
N SER A 131 4.89 -2.04 0.10
CA SER A 131 4.24 -0.75 0.35
C SER A 131 2.82 -0.74 -0.18
N ASP A 132 2.00 0.02 0.51
CA ASP A 132 0.63 0.25 0.09
C ASP A 132 0.56 0.87 -1.32
N LEU A 133 -0.51 0.57 -2.06
CA LEU A 133 -0.76 1.22 -3.35
C LEU A 133 -0.82 2.75 -3.21
N ASN A 134 -1.24 3.26 -2.04
CA ASN A 134 -1.43 4.68 -1.76
C ASN A 134 -0.11 5.50 -1.69
N PHE A 135 1.04 4.85 -1.88
CA PHE A 135 2.36 5.48 -2.03
C PHE A 135 2.94 5.19 -3.42
N PRO A 136 2.57 5.93 -4.48
CA PRO A 136 2.99 5.60 -5.83
C PRO A 136 4.51 5.80 -6.00
N TRP A 137 5.05 6.84 -5.36
CA TRP A 137 6.46 7.19 -5.35
C TRP A 137 7.39 6.13 -4.72
N MET A 138 6.88 5.16 -3.96
CA MET A 138 7.69 4.04 -3.47
C MET A 138 8.22 3.16 -4.62
N ALA A 139 7.54 3.13 -5.77
CA ALA A 139 7.98 2.35 -6.93
C ALA A 139 9.20 3.02 -7.57
N GLU A 140 9.21 4.35 -7.62
CA GLU A 140 10.35 5.13 -8.08
C GLU A 140 11.55 4.96 -7.13
N ILE A 141 11.33 5.07 -5.82
CA ILE A 141 12.39 4.88 -4.81
C ILE A 141 13.01 3.49 -4.94
N ALA A 142 12.19 2.44 -4.98
CA ALA A 142 12.67 1.06 -5.08
C ALA A 142 13.48 0.84 -6.37
N ARG A 143 12.99 1.36 -7.51
CA ARG A 143 13.68 1.29 -8.81
C ARG A 143 15.02 2.01 -8.79
N ASN A 144 15.07 3.23 -8.23
CA ASN A 144 16.29 4.02 -8.11
C ASN A 144 17.33 3.37 -7.18
N CYS A 145 16.87 2.63 -6.17
CA CYS A 145 17.73 1.88 -5.27
C CYS A 145 18.05 0.46 -5.77
N GLY A 146 17.45 0.02 -6.89
CA GLY A 146 17.67 -1.31 -7.46
C GLY A 146 17.09 -2.46 -6.64
N ILE A 147 16.03 -2.23 -5.86
CA ILE A 147 15.41 -3.23 -4.98
C ILE A 147 13.96 -3.55 -5.40
N PRO A 148 13.47 -4.79 -5.18
CA PRO A 148 12.10 -5.15 -5.50
C PRO A 148 11.09 -4.43 -4.59
N ARG A 149 10.00 -3.97 -5.20
CA ARG A 149 8.79 -3.48 -4.51
C ARG A 149 7.62 -4.42 -4.80
N LEU A 150 7.04 -4.99 -3.74
CA LEU A 150 5.72 -5.61 -3.81
C LEU A 150 4.64 -4.62 -3.37
N VAL A 151 3.52 -4.59 -4.08
CA VAL A 151 2.39 -3.73 -3.75
C VAL A 151 1.38 -4.47 -2.88
N PHE A 152 0.89 -3.80 -1.83
CA PHE A 152 -0.20 -4.27 -1.00
C PHE A 152 -1.44 -3.42 -1.23
N HIS A 153 -2.57 -4.06 -1.49
CA HIS A 153 -3.82 -3.37 -1.79
C HIS A 153 -4.82 -3.36 -0.63
N GLY A 154 -4.69 -4.27 0.33
CA GLY A 154 -5.67 -4.41 1.43
C GLY A 154 -7.04 -4.91 0.99
N THR A 155 -7.15 -5.58 -0.17
CA THR A 155 -8.43 -6.10 -0.70
C THR A 155 -8.27 -7.51 -1.29
N CYS A 156 -9.37 -8.17 -1.63
CA CYS A 156 -9.39 -9.50 -2.23
C CYS A 156 -8.99 -9.49 -3.71
N CYS A 157 -8.56 -10.64 -4.25
CA CYS A 157 -8.19 -10.76 -5.66
C CYS A 157 -9.37 -10.44 -6.59
N PHE A 158 -10.60 -10.86 -6.24
CA PHE A 158 -11.81 -10.52 -6.98
C PHE A 158 -11.94 -9.01 -7.23
N SER A 159 -11.82 -8.20 -6.18
CA SER A 159 -11.93 -6.74 -6.30
C SER A 159 -10.79 -6.15 -7.12
N LEU A 160 -9.58 -6.70 -7.05
CA LEU A 160 -8.44 -6.27 -7.89
C LEU A 160 -8.69 -6.58 -9.37
N CYS A 161 -9.06 -7.81 -9.70
CA CYS A 161 -9.38 -8.22 -11.07
C CYS A 161 -10.54 -7.37 -11.63
N LEU A 162 -11.62 -7.23 -10.87
CA LEU A 162 -12.78 -6.41 -11.26
C LEU A 162 -12.37 -4.98 -11.58
N THR A 163 -11.57 -4.37 -10.70
CA THR A 163 -11.09 -2.99 -10.86
C THR A 163 -10.19 -2.85 -12.09
N SER A 164 -9.24 -3.77 -12.28
CA SER A 164 -8.33 -3.77 -13.43
C SER A 164 -9.09 -3.94 -14.75
N CYS A 165 -9.93 -4.98 -14.87
CA CYS A 165 -10.74 -5.23 -16.06
C CYS A 165 -11.69 -4.07 -16.38
N ALA A 166 -12.37 -3.53 -15.37
CA ALA A 166 -13.28 -2.40 -15.55
C ALA A 166 -12.55 -1.12 -16.00
N SER A 167 -11.31 -0.90 -15.55
CA SER A 167 -10.50 0.26 -15.94
C SER A 167 -9.99 0.21 -17.39
N GLN A 168 -9.78 -1.00 -17.92
CA GLN A 168 -9.37 -1.22 -19.31
C GLN A 168 -10.55 -1.07 -20.26
N TYR A 169 -11.75 -1.40 -19.79
CA TYR A 169 -12.98 -1.07 -20.48
C TYR A 169 -13.21 0.46 -20.41
N LYS A 170 -13.70 1.07 -21.50
CA LYS A 170 -14.04 2.51 -21.54
C LYS A 170 -15.56 2.64 -21.65
N PRO A 171 -16.33 2.34 -20.57
CA PRO A 171 -17.78 2.14 -20.67
C PRO A 171 -18.51 3.45 -20.96
N ARG A 172 -17.95 4.60 -20.55
CA ARG A 172 -18.54 5.94 -20.77
C ARG A 172 -18.73 6.29 -22.25
N ALA A 173 -17.98 5.68 -23.16
CA ALA A 173 -18.16 5.93 -24.59
C ALA A 173 -19.39 5.21 -25.18
N THR A 174 -19.93 4.22 -24.46
CA THR A 174 -20.96 3.29 -24.97
C THR A 174 -22.26 3.31 -24.19
N LEU A 175 -22.27 3.80 -22.95
CA LEU A 175 -23.45 3.77 -22.07
C LEU A 175 -24.26 5.06 -22.14
N SER A 176 -25.58 4.92 -21.98
CA SER A 176 -26.54 6.01 -22.04
C SER A 176 -26.82 6.66 -20.68
N SER A 177 -26.54 5.94 -19.58
CA SER A 177 -26.74 6.40 -18.20
C SER A 177 -25.70 5.79 -17.25
N ASP A 178 -25.38 6.50 -16.17
CA ASP A 178 -24.47 6.01 -15.12
C ASP A 178 -25.04 4.83 -14.31
N THR A 179 -26.36 4.61 -14.37
CA THR A 179 -27.07 3.52 -13.68
C THR A 179 -27.33 2.31 -14.59
N GLU A 180 -26.93 2.39 -15.86
CA GLU A 180 -27.08 1.28 -16.81
C GLU A 180 -26.06 0.18 -16.47
N PRO A 181 -26.51 -1.07 -16.18
CA PRO A 181 -25.59 -2.17 -15.90
C PRO A 181 -24.85 -2.61 -17.16
N PHE A 182 -23.55 -2.86 -17.05
CA PHE A 182 -22.73 -3.43 -18.11
C PHE A 182 -21.92 -4.62 -17.59
N LEU A 183 -21.67 -5.59 -18.47
CA LEU A 183 -20.78 -6.71 -18.19
C LEU A 183 -19.33 -6.23 -18.18
N VAL A 184 -18.57 -6.55 -17.13
CA VAL A 184 -17.13 -6.30 -17.10
C VAL A 184 -16.43 -7.42 -17.89
N PRO A 185 -15.79 -7.12 -19.04
CA PRO A 185 -15.16 -8.15 -19.85
C PRO A 185 -13.86 -8.67 -19.20
N GLY A 186 -13.52 -9.92 -19.47
CA GLY A 186 -12.23 -10.52 -19.09
C GLY A 186 -12.21 -11.22 -17.73
N LEU A 187 -13.22 -11.05 -16.88
CA LEU A 187 -13.29 -11.74 -15.59
C LEU A 187 -13.57 -13.25 -15.74
N PRO A 188 -13.11 -14.07 -14.78
CA PRO A 188 -13.45 -15.50 -14.73
C PRO A 188 -14.96 -15.79 -14.68
N HIS A 189 -15.74 -14.88 -14.10
CA HIS A 189 -17.19 -14.99 -13.97
C HIS A 189 -17.90 -13.76 -14.55
N PRO A 190 -19.15 -13.90 -15.04
CA PRO A 190 -19.94 -12.76 -15.49
C PRO A 190 -20.31 -11.85 -14.31
N VAL A 191 -19.76 -10.64 -14.29
CA VAL A 191 -20.05 -9.61 -13.29
C VAL A 191 -20.61 -8.38 -13.98
N TYR A 192 -21.80 -7.94 -13.55
CA TYR A 192 -22.45 -6.74 -14.03
C TYR A 192 -22.33 -5.63 -12.98
N ILE A 193 -21.84 -4.47 -13.39
CA ILE A 193 -21.76 -3.28 -12.54
C ILE A 193 -22.36 -2.07 -13.27
N THR A 194 -22.63 -1.00 -12.54
CA THR A 194 -22.99 0.30 -13.11
C THR A 194 -21.83 1.27 -12.99
N MET A 195 -21.85 2.35 -13.77
CA MET A 195 -20.86 3.44 -13.59
C MET A 195 -20.95 4.01 -12.17
N SER A 196 -22.16 4.20 -11.64
CA SER A 196 -22.35 4.72 -10.28
C SER A 196 -21.76 3.84 -9.15
N GLN A 197 -21.43 2.57 -9.43
CA GLN A 197 -20.77 1.67 -8.49
C GLN A 197 -19.24 1.72 -8.57
N MET A 198 -18.67 2.29 -9.63
CA MET A 198 -17.21 2.37 -9.73
C MET A 198 -16.66 3.47 -8.83
N PRO A 199 -15.47 3.27 -8.23
CA PRO A 199 -14.90 4.29 -7.35
C PRO A 199 -14.60 5.60 -8.08
N ASP A 200 -14.77 6.73 -7.39
CA ASP A 200 -14.52 8.08 -7.92
C ASP A 200 -13.10 8.29 -8.50
N ARG A 201 -12.14 7.45 -8.11
CA ARG A 201 -10.79 7.43 -8.70
C ARG A 201 -10.78 7.19 -10.21
N PHE A 202 -11.79 6.49 -10.73
CA PHE A 202 -11.99 6.28 -12.18
C PHE A 202 -12.66 7.47 -12.87
N PHE A 203 -13.15 8.43 -12.09
CA PHE A 203 -13.97 9.53 -12.56
C PHE A 203 -13.26 10.87 -12.58
N GLY A 204 -12.03 10.98 -12.06
CA GLY A 204 -11.19 12.17 -12.18
C GLY A 204 -11.70 13.41 -11.43
N ASN A 205 -12.84 13.32 -10.74
CA ASN A 205 -13.57 14.46 -10.19
C ASN A 205 -13.00 15.04 -8.89
N LEU A 206 -11.94 14.45 -8.32
CA LEU A 206 -11.41 14.86 -7.02
C LEU A 206 -10.28 15.91 -7.08
N GLY A 207 -9.96 16.45 -8.28
CA GLY A 207 -8.76 17.30 -8.46
C GLY A 207 -7.45 16.54 -8.17
N LEU A 208 -7.53 15.23 -7.98
CA LEU A 208 -6.44 14.32 -7.66
C LEU A 208 -5.86 13.64 -8.92
N HIS A 209 -6.18 14.15 -10.10
CA HIS A 209 -5.89 13.46 -11.36
C HIS A 209 -4.40 13.12 -11.52
N GLU A 210 -3.50 14.08 -11.23
CA GLU A 210 -2.06 13.85 -11.27
C GLU A 210 -1.61 12.74 -10.29
N PHE A 211 -2.22 12.67 -9.10
CA PHE A 211 -1.94 11.59 -8.16
C PHE A 211 -2.44 10.25 -8.69
N PHE A 212 -3.64 10.23 -9.28
CA PHE A 212 -4.20 9.03 -9.92
C PHE A 212 -3.35 8.54 -11.10
N GLU A 213 -2.79 9.42 -11.91
CA GLU A 213 -1.86 9.03 -12.96
C GLU A 213 -0.62 8.36 -12.38
N LYS A 214 -0.01 8.93 -11.33
CA LYS A 214 1.12 8.32 -10.62
C LYS A 214 0.77 6.98 -10.00
N PHE A 215 -0.44 6.84 -9.45
CA PHE A 215 -0.96 5.55 -8.96
C PHE A 215 -1.02 4.51 -10.06
N MET A 216 -1.66 4.85 -11.18
CA MET A 216 -1.81 3.93 -12.31
C MET A 216 -0.44 3.57 -12.91
N GLU A 217 0.49 4.52 -12.98
CA GLU A 217 1.84 4.26 -13.50
C GLU A 217 2.64 3.33 -12.57
N ALA A 218 2.59 3.56 -11.25
CA ALA A 218 3.28 2.71 -10.28
C ALA A 218 2.75 1.27 -10.25
N ASP A 219 1.48 1.06 -10.61
CA ASP A 219 0.79 -0.24 -10.57
C ASP A 219 0.79 -0.98 -11.92
N ARG A 220 1.35 -0.38 -12.99
CA ARG A 220 1.39 -1.02 -14.32
C ARG A 220 2.27 -2.25 -14.40
N ASP A 221 3.35 -2.27 -13.62
CA ASP A 221 4.37 -3.33 -13.68
C ASP A 221 5.04 -3.51 -12.30
N PRO A 222 4.28 -3.96 -11.28
CA PRO A 222 4.84 -4.24 -9.98
C PRO A 222 5.71 -5.49 -10.04
N TYR A 223 6.76 -5.56 -9.21
CA TYR A 223 7.54 -6.81 -9.07
C TYR A 223 6.67 -7.98 -8.59
N GLY A 224 5.66 -7.68 -7.78
CA GLY A 224 4.65 -8.62 -7.35
C GLY A 224 3.57 -7.95 -6.49
N VAL A 225 2.50 -8.69 -6.20
CA VAL A 225 1.39 -8.24 -5.36
C VAL A 225 1.34 -9.11 -4.10
N VAL A 226 1.18 -8.48 -2.94
CA VAL A 226 0.82 -9.17 -1.69
C VAL A 226 -0.68 -9.02 -1.50
N SER A 227 -1.40 -10.16 -1.51
CA SER A 227 -2.85 -10.21 -1.30
C SER A 227 -3.16 -10.85 0.04
N ASN A 228 -4.01 -10.19 0.85
CA ASN A 228 -4.52 -10.77 2.10
C ASN A 228 -5.72 -11.67 1.79
N THR A 229 -5.43 -12.85 1.23
CA THR A 229 -6.40 -13.89 0.85
C THR A 229 -5.77 -15.26 1.02
N PHE A 230 -6.54 -16.32 0.80
CA PHE A 230 -6.04 -17.69 0.69
C PHE A 230 -6.67 -18.37 -0.52
N TYR A 231 -5.93 -19.24 -1.18
CA TYR A 231 -6.26 -19.73 -2.52
C TYR A 231 -7.66 -20.34 -2.61
N GLU A 232 -8.10 -21.08 -1.58
CA GLU A 232 -9.38 -21.80 -1.57
C GLU A 232 -10.61 -20.88 -1.60
N ILE A 233 -10.50 -19.59 -1.21
CA ILE A 233 -11.65 -18.68 -1.18
C ILE A 233 -11.97 -18.08 -2.56
N GLU A 234 -10.95 -17.89 -3.41
CA GLU A 234 -11.10 -17.21 -4.71
C GLU A 234 -10.12 -17.74 -5.79
N PRO A 235 -10.05 -19.06 -6.02
CA PRO A 235 -8.96 -19.70 -6.76
C PRO A 235 -8.82 -19.23 -8.22
N GLU A 236 -9.93 -18.90 -8.87
CA GLU A 236 -9.92 -18.41 -10.25
C GLU A 236 -9.44 -16.95 -10.34
N TYR A 237 -9.67 -16.15 -9.30
CA TYR A 237 -9.21 -14.76 -9.25
C TYR A 237 -7.75 -14.65 -8.78
N VAL A 238 -7.26 -15.59 -7.97
CA VAL A 238 -5.81 -15.67 -7.65
C VAL A 238 -4.97 -15.98 -8.91
N LYS A 239 -5.53 -16.71 -9.87
CA LYS A 239 -4.85 -17.08 -11.12
C LYS A 239 -4.98 -16.05 -12.25
N HIS A 240 -5.95 -15.13 -12.14
CA HIS A 240 -6.30 -14.17 -13.18
C HIS A 240 -5.41 -12.93 -13.11
#